data_AF-A0A5C7UJ72-F1
#
_entry.id   AF-A0A5C7UJ72-F1
#
_cell.length_a   1.000
_cell.length_b   1.000
_cell.length_c   1.000
_cell.angle_alpha   90.00
_cell.angle_beta   90.00
_cell.angle_gamma   90.00
#
_symmetry.space_group_name_H-M   'P 1'
#
loop_
_entity.id
_entity.type
_entity.pdbx_description
1 polymer ?
#
loop_
_entity_poly.entity_id
_entity_poly.type
_entity_poly.pdbx_seq_one_letter_code
_entity_poly.pdbx_strand_id
1 'polypeptide(L)'
;MTKKEIDAIIRSGSAKTRLLLLFEDISKFQFDQERILTPSDFQRLFDSIRKPRELKLYETFRLIDSTIIEAIVNLRVLMFEVKMHYSDLRGYLFLVDTLEKTEAMVNAVLGEIKDINKQKSIIRGLKGASILLSNIEENEDGLMDIQIDFDKSKYDSGIPFRLRQSTLLEAMENVKKLVIDRAVKFLSWEKAILDYMDETGFNIKTYKDHLQQLTADIKRPVIGWERKDTRDVTLNPKADKRIIKHNMFPNISELEINTEYYDWFKTKFLRKQ
;
A
#
# COMPACT_ATOMS: atom_id res chain seq x y z
N MET A 1 31.04 -10.10 1.61
CA MET A 1 32.35 -9.54 2.03
C MET A 1 33.17 -10.71 2.56
N THR A 2 34.42 -10.82 2.12
CA THR A 2 35.30 -11.93 2.49
C THR A 2 35.97 -11.68 3.84
N LYS A 3 36.41 -12.75 4.53
CA LYS A 3 37.14 -12.63 5.80
C LYS A 3 38.38 -11.73 5.68
N LYS A 4 39.08 -11.81 4.54
CA LYS A 4 40.28 -11.00 4.23
C LYS A 4 39.96 -9.50 4.15
N GLU A 5 38.80 -9.14 3.61
CA GLU A 5 38.34 -7.74 3.53
C GLU A 5 38.00 -7.19 4.91
N ILE A 6 37.29 -7.97 5.74
CA ILE A 6 36.93 -7.61 7.11
C ILE A 6 38.21 -7.36 7.94
N ASP A 7 39.17 -8.28 7.87
CA ASP A 7 40.46 -8.15 8.53
C ASP A 7 41.22 -6.87 8.12
N ALA A 8 41.18 -6.52 6.83
CA ALA A 8 41.82 -5.31 6.32
C ALA A 8 41.13 -4.03 6.84
N ILE A 9 39.78 -4.02 6.89
CA ILE A 9 39.01 -2.89 7.43
C ILE A 9 39.31 -2.70 8.92
N ILE A 10 39.36 -3.78 9.70
CA ILE A 10 39.67 -3.71 11.14
C ILE A 10 41.08 -3.14 11.39
N ARG A 11 42.08 -3.57 10.59
CA ARG A 11 43.49 -3.19 10.81
C ARG A 11 43.83 -1.79 10.30
N SER A 12 43.36 -1.42 9.13
CA SER A 12 43.80 -0.21 8.42
C SER A 12 42.67 0.65 7.85
N GLY A 13 41.41 0.28 8.09
CA GLY A 13 40.26 1.05 7.63
C GLY A 13 40.15 2.40 8.33
N SER A 14 39.59 3.39 7.63
CA SER A 14 39.26 4.68 8.24
C SER A 14 38.25 4.49 9.38
N ALA A 15 38.21 5.44 10.32
CA ALA A 15 37.22 5.42 11.41
C ALA A 15 35.78 5.29 10.87
N LYS A 16 35.44 6.03 9.81
CA LYS A 16 34.13 5.95 9.17
C LYS A 16 33.85 4.57 8.58
N THR A 17 34.81 3.98 7.85
CA THR A 17 34.65 2.64 7.25
C THR A 17 34.46 1.57 8.30
N ARG A 18 35.24 1.63 9.40
CA ARG A 18 35.11 0.71 10.53
C ARG A 18 33.74 0.83 11.20
N LEU A 19 33.25 2.04 11.40
CA LEU A 19 31.92 2.29 11.96
C LEU A 19 30.80 1.80 11.03
N LEU A 20 30.88 2.05 9.73
CA LEU A 20 29.88 1.56 8.78
C LEU A 20 29.81 0.03 8.78
N LEU A 21 30.95 -0.66 8.87
CA LEU A 21 30.99 -2.13 9.03
C LEU A 21 30.32 -2.59 10.33
N LEU A 22 30.58 -1.89 11.43
CA LEU A 22 29.97 -2.18 12.73
C LEU A 22 28.46 -2.04 12.67
N PHE A 23 27.95 -0.92 12.15
CA PHE A 23 26.51 -0.66 12.04
C PHE A 23 25.81 -1.54 10.99
N GLU A 24 26.50 -1.94 9.93
CA GLU A 24 26.00 -2.96 9.00
C GLU A 24 25.76 -4.30 9.72
N ASP A 25 26.70 -4.73 10.55
CA ASP A 25 26.55 -5.97 11.32
C ASP A 25 25.45 -5.88 12.39
N ILE A 26 25.34 -4.72 13.07
CA ILE A 26 24.27 -4.44 14.04
C ILE A 26 22.90 -4.45 13.37
N SER A 27 22.75 -3.74 12.25
CA SER A 27 21.48 -3.67 11.51
C SER A 27 21.04 -5.05 11.02
N LYS A 28 21.97 -5.90 10.56
CA LYS A 28 21.66 -7.30 10.23
C LYS A 28 21.08 -8.06 11.41
N PHE A 29 21.71 -7.95 12.58
CA PHE A 29 21.19 -8.57 13.79
C PHE A 29 19.79 -8.05 14.16
N GLN A 30 19.54 -6.74 14.03
CA GLN A 30 18.23 -6.13 14.32
C GLN A 30 17.10 -6.60 13.40
N PHE A 31 17.41 -6.99 12.16
CA PHE A 31 16.43 -7.54 11.22
C PHE A 31 16.51 -9.07 11.11
N ASP A 32 17.05 -9.75 12.12
CA ASP A 32 17.17 -11.21 12.19
C ASP A 32 17.87 -11.83 10.95
N GLN A 33 18.84 -11.11 10.39
CA GLN A 33 19.66 -11.56 9.26
C GLN A 33 21.00 -12.12 9.72
N GLU A 34 21.61 -12.97 8.88
CA GLU A 34 22.94 -13.53 9.15
C GLU A 34 24.01 -12.43 9.26
N ARG A 35 24.64 -12.37 10.44
CA ARG A 35 25.70 -11.42 10.78
C ARG A 35 26.92 -11.59 9.88
N ILE A 36 27.63 -10.48 9.67
CA ILE A 36 28.85 -10.44 8.84
C ILE A 36 30.08 -10.75 9.68
N LEU A 37 30.06 -10.33 10.95
CA LEU A 37 31.18 -10.44 11.87
C LEU A 37 31.02 -11.65 12.79
N THR A 38 32.11 -12.37 13.01
CA THR A 38 32.18 -13.31 14.13
C THR A 38 32.18 -12.53 15.45
N PRO A 39 31.80 -13.14 16.59
CA PRO A 39 31.85 -12.46 17.89
C PRO A 39 33.23 -11.86 18.21
N SER A 40 34.31 -12.56 17.84
CA SER A 40 35.69 -12.06 18.01
C SER A 40 36.00 -10.87 17.10
N ASP A 41 35.54 -10.88 15.85
CA ASP A 41 35.80 -9.78 14.92
C ASP A 41 35.03 -8.53 15.31
N PHE A 42 33.79 -8.71 15.78
CA PHE A 42 32.98 -7.65 16.34
C PHE A 42 33.68 -6.97 17.52
N GLN A 43 34.15 -7.75 18.50
CA GLN A 43 34.83 -7.22 19.67
C GLN A 43 36.11 -6.47 19.28
N ARG A 44 36.92 -7.04 18.39
CA ARG A 44 38.15 -6.38 17.89
C ARG A 44 37.84 -5.07 17.16
N LEU A 45 36.79 -5.04 16.35
CA LEU A 45 36.36 -3.83 15.64
C LEU A 45 35.90 -2.75 16.63
N PHE A 46 35.07 -3.12 17.59
CA PHE A 46 34.56 -2.22 18.61
C PHE A 46 35.70 -1.64 19.47
N ASP A 47 36.61 -2.50 19.96
CA ASP A 47 37.76 -2.10 20.77
C ASP A 47 38.77 -1.22 20.02
N SER A 48 38.71 -1.20 18.69
CA SER A 48 39.57 -0.38 17.83
C SER A 48 39.12 1.10 17.75
N ILE A 49 37.93 1.42 18.25
CA ILE A 49 37.35 2.77 18.29
C ILE A 49 37.68 3.38 19.66
N ARG A 50 38.82 4.07 19.77
CA ARG A 50 39.30 4.60 21.07
C ARG A 50 39.54 6.09 21.08
N LYS A 51 39.78 6.71 19.92
CA LYS A 51 40.16 8.13 19.91
C LYS A 51 38.91 8.99 20.18
N PRO A 52 39.04 10.13 20.90
CA PRO A 52 37.89 11.00 21.21
C PRO A 52 37.07 11.41 19.97
N ARG A 53 37.74 11.66 18.83
CA ARG A 53 37.06 11.99 17.56
C ARG A 53 36.27 10.81 16.99
N GLU A 54 36.77 9.59 17.16
CA GLU A 54 36.09 8.37 16.69
C GLU A 54 34.88 8.06 17.55
N LEU A 55 34.99 8.26 18.87
CA LEU A 55 33.87 8.15 19.80
C LEU A 55 32.77 9.17 19.50
N LYS A 56 33.13 10.42 19.21
CA LYS A 56 32.14 11.43 18.79
C LYS A 56 31.42 11.04 17.49
N LEU A 57 32.14 10.45 16.53
CA LEU A 57 31.56 9.95 15.29
C LEU A 57 30.65 8.73 15.54
N TYR A 58 31.07 7.81 16.41
CA TYR A 58 30.26 6.67 16.84
C TYR A 58 28.94 7.12 17.47
N GLU A 59 28.97 8.06 18.42
CA GLU A 59 27.76 8.62 19.05
C GLU A 59 26.84 9.27 18.01
N THR A 60 27.43 10.01 17.06
CA THR A 60 26.67 10.62 15.96
C THR A 60 25.97 9.56 15.11
N PHE A 61 26.69 8.50 14.73
CA PHE A 61 26.13 7.40 13.95
C PHE A 61 25.09 6.60 14.75
N ARG A 62 25.26 6.43 16.06
CA ARG A 62 24.27 5.78 16.92
C ARG A 62 22.94 6.55 16.96
N LEU A 63 22.99 7.88 17.00
CA LEU A 63 21.78 8.71 16.94
C LEU A 63 21.10 8.58 15.57
N ILE A 64 21.87 8.66 14.48
CA ILE A 64 21.36 8.48 13.11
C ILE A 64 20.73 7.09 12.94
N ASP A 65 21.39 6.04 13.44
CA ASP A 65 20.91 4.66 13.43
C ASP A 65 19.55 4.53 14.10
N SER A 66 19.42 5.05 15.33
CA SER A 66 18.15 5.08 16.07
C SER A 66 17.04 5.80 15.28
N THR A 67 17.35 6.98 14.71
CA THR A 67 16.40 7.75 13.91
C THR A 67 15.95 6.99 12.66
N ILE A 68 16.84 6.30 11.97
CA ILE A 68 16.50 5.50 10.78
C ILE A 68 15.65 4.30 11.16
N ILE A 69 15.97 3.61 12.25
CA ILE A 69 15.17 2.47 12.74
C ILE A 69 13.75 2.92 13.06
N GLU A 70 13.58 4.01 13.80
CA GLU A 70 12.26 4.58 14.09
C GLU A 70 11.53 4.99 12.81
N ALA A 71 12.23 5.57 11.84
CA ALA A 71 11.66 5.92 10.54
C ALA A 71 11.17 4.69 9.76
N ILE A 72 11.95 3.59 9.77
CA ILE A 72 11.57 2.31 9.15
C ILE A 72 10.35 1.71 9.84
N VAL A 73 10.26 1.79 11.17
CA VAL A 73 9.06 1.35 11.92
C VAL A 73 7.84 2.14 11.49
N ASN A 74 7.94 3.46 11.36
CA ASN A 74 6.86 4.31 10.87
C ASN A 74 6.46 3.97 9.41
N LEU A 75 7.42 3.66 8.55
CA LEU A 75 7.13 3.17 7.20
C LEU A 75 6.39 1.82 7.20
N ARG A 76 6.72 0.91 8.11
CA ARG A 76 5.98 -0.36 8.25
C ARG A 76 4.52 -0.10 8.59
N VAL A 77 4.22 0.87 9.45
CA VAL A 77 2.84 1.27 9.75
C VAL A 77 2.11 1.73 8.49
N LEU A 78 2.72 2.62 7.70
CA LEU A 78 2.13 3.07 6.43
C LEU A 78 1.95 1.92 5.43
N MET A 79 2.91 1.00 5.33
CA MET A 79 2.77 -0.21 4.51
C MET A 79 1.54 -1.03 4.93
N PHE A 80 1.31 -1.21 6.23
CA PHE A 80 0.12 -1.90 6.72
C PHE A 80 -1.17 -1.13 6.41
N GLU A 81 -1.18 0.20 6.51
CA GLU A 81 -2.33 1.02 6.13
C GLU A 81 -2.67 0.87 4.64
N VAL A 82 -1.67 0.88 3.75
CA VAL A 82 -1.86 0.62 2.32
C VAL A 82 -2.46 -0.77 2.09
N LYS A 83 -1.89 -1.80 2.73
CA LYS A 83 -2.38 -3.19 2.61
C LYS A 83 -3.80 -3.37 3.15
N MET A 84 -4.14 -2.67 4.24
CA MET A 84 -5.49 -2.68 4.80
C MET A 84 -6.50 -2.08 3.81
N HIS A 85 -6.23 -0.90 3.26
CA HIS A 85 -7.12 -0.28 2.28
C HIS A 85 -7.21 -1.07 0.98
N TYR A 86 -6.15 -1.78 0.58
CA TYR A 86 -6.25 -2.75 -0.49
C TYR A 86 -7.17 -3.92 -0.18
N SER A 87 -7.18 -4.41 1.06
CA SER A 87 -8.12 -5.45 1.50
C SER A 87 -9.56 -4.94 1.44
N ASP A 88 -9.80 -3.68 1.80
CA ASP A 88 -11.12 -3.03 1.69
C ASP A 88 -11.58 -2.97 0.21
N LEU A 89 -10.71 -2.50 -0.69
CA LEU A 89 -11.00 -2.50 -2.14
C LEU A 89 -11.31 -3.90 -2.66
N ARG A 90 -10.56 -4.91 -2.20
CA ARG A 90 -10.80 -6.30 -2.57
C ARG A 90 -12.18 -6.78 -2.13
N GLY A 91 -12.62 -6.41 -0.92
CA GLY A 91 -13.97 -6.70 -0.43
C GLY A 91 -15.05 -6.14 -1.36
N TYR A 92 -14.93 -4.86 -1.73
CA TYR A 92 -15.88 -4.23 -2.66
C TYR A 92 -15.86 -4.85 -4.06
N LEU A 93 -14.69 -5.23 -4.57
CA LEU A 93 -14.58 -5.90 -5.86
C LEU A 93 -15.24 -7.29 -5.87
N PHE A 94 -15.14 -8.04 -4.78
CA PHE A 94 -15.90 -9.29 -4.63
C PHE A 94 -17.40 -9.07 -4.56
N LEU A 95 -17.84 -7.96 -3.95
CA LEU A 95 -19.25 -7.57 -3.99
C LEU A 95 -19.68 -7.31 -5.44
N VAL A 96 -18.94 -6.49 -6.20
CA VAL A 96 -19.21 -6.24 -7.63
C VAL A 96 -19.31 -7.56 -8.42
N ASP A 97 -18.37 -8.48 -8.21
CA ASP A 97 -18.39 -9.80 -8.87
C ASP A 97 -19.62 -10.64 -8.52
N THR A 98 -20.02 -10.61 -7.25
CA THR A 98 -21.22 -11.31 -6.78
C THR A 98 -22.49 -10.70 -7.38
N LEU A 99 -22.55 -9.38 -7.49
CA LEU A 99 -23.68 -8.67 -8.10
C LEU A 99 -23.79 -8.98 -9.59
N GLU A 100 -22.68 -8.96 -10.33
CA GLU A 100 -22.66 -9.37 -11.76
C GLU A 100 -23.16 -10.80 -11.95
N LYS A 101 -22.69 -11.75 -11.14
CA LYS A 101 -23.11 -13.16 -11.22
C LYS A 101 -24.59 -13.33 -10.87
N THR A 102 -25.06 -12.58 -9.87
CA THR A 102 -26.48 -12.59 -9.46
C THR A 102 -27.36 -12.04 -10.57
N GLU A 103 -26.98 -10.91 -11.17
CA GLU A 103 -27.66 -10.33 -12.32
C GLU A 103 -27.74 -11.32 -13.50
N ALA A 104 -26.62 -11.93 -13.87
CA ALA A 104 -26.59 -12.93 -14.94
C ALA A 104 -27.48 -14.15 -14.65
N MET A 105 -27.47 -14.65 -13.41
CA MET A 105 -28.29 -15.78 -12.99
C MET A 105 -29.79 -15.46 -13.07
N VAL A 106 -30.20 -14.30 -12.55
CA VAL A 106 -31.60 -13.88 -12.59
C VAL A 106 -32.04 -13.62 -14.03
N ASN A 107 -31.21 -12.97 -14.84
CA ASN A 107 -31.52 -12.69 -16.24
C ASN A 107 -31.61 -13.96 -17.08
N ALA A 108 -30.82 -15.00 -16.78
CA ALA A 108 -30.96 -16.31 -17.42
C ALA A 108 -32.35 -16.93 -17.12
N VAL A 109 -32.83 -16.84 -15.88
CA VAL A 109 -34.16 -17.34 -15.50
C VAL A 109 -35.28 -16.49 -16.11
N LEU A 110 -35.14 -15.16 -16.09
CA LEU A 110 -36.12 -14.25 -16.70
C LEU A 110 -36.22 -14.46 -18.21
N GLY A 111 -35.10 -14.74 -18.89
CA GLY A 111 -35.04 -15.00 -20.33
C GLY A 111 -35.89 -16.20 -20.78
N GLU A 112 -36.12 -17.18 -19.90
CA GLU A 112 -37.01 -18.32 -20.16
C GLU A 112 -38.51 -17.93 -20.13
N ILE A 113 -38.84 -16.78 -19.56
CA ILE A 113 -40.21 -16.26 -19.50
C ILE A 113 -40.50 -15.45 -20.76
N LYS A 114 -41.40 -15.93 -21.63
CA LYS A 114 -41.74 -15.24 -22.90
C LYS A 114 -42.47 -13.90 -22.73
N ASP A 115 -43.06 -13.64 -21.57
CA ASP A 115 -43.85 -12.44 -21.28
C ASP A 115 -43.02 -11.37 -20.57
N ILE A 116 -42.69 -10.30 -21.31
CA ILE A 116 -41.92 -9.14 -20.83
C ILE A 116 -42.61 -8.42 -19.68
N ASN A 117 -43.95 -8.33 -19.68
CA ASN A 117 -44.67 -7.67 -18.59
C ASN A 117 -44.56 -8.47 -17.29
N LYS A 118 -44.58 -9.80 -17.41
CA LYS A 118 -44.35 -10.70 -16.28
C LYS A 118 -42.91 -10.62 -15.78
N GLN A 119 -41.92 -10.53 -16.66
CA GLN A 119 -40.52 -10.29 -16.29
C GLN A 119 -40.36 -8.98 -15.49
N LYS A 120 -40.91 -7.86 -16.00
CA LYS A 120 -40.88 -6.56 -15.31
C LYS A 120 -41.59 -6.62 -13.95
N SER A 121 -42.72 -7.32 -13.85
CA SER A 121 -43.41 -7.52 -12.58
C SER A 121 -42.57 -8.27 -11.54
N ILE A 122 -41.79 -9.27 -11.97
CA ILE A 122 -40.90 -10.02 -11.07
C ILE A 122 -39.78 -9.10 -10.58
N ILE A 123 -39.14 -8.34 -11.46
CA ILE A 123 -38.06 -7.40 -11.09
C ILE A 123 -38.58 -6.36 -10.09
N ARG A 124 -39.78 -5.81 -10.28
CA ARG A 124 -40.40 -4.89 -9.32
C ARG A 124 -40.62 -5.51 -7.95
N GLY A 125 -40.98 -6.80 -7.89
CA GLY A 125 -41.04 -7.54 -6.63
C GLY A 125 -39.68 -7.71 -5.96
N LEU A 126 -38.61 -7.85 -6.75
CA LEU A 126 -37.24 -7.93 -6.26
C LEU A 126 -36.67 -6.59 -5.76
N LYS A 127 -37.20 -5.44 -6.19
CA LYS A 127 -36.76 -4.11 -5.70
C LYS A 127 -36.89 -3.94 -4.17
N GLY A 128 -37.74 -4.74 -3.51
CA GLY A 128 -37.82 -4.78 -2.05
C GLY A 128 -36.68 -5.55 -1.36
N ALA A 129 -35.83 -6.24 -2.13
CA ALA A 129 -34.63 -6.87 -1.60
C ALA A 129 -33.53 -5.82 -1.43
N SER A 130 -33.20 -5.51 -0.18
CA SER A 130 -32.08 -4.62 0.15
C SER A 130 -30.73 -5.28 -0.22
N ILE A 131 -30.16 -4.90 -1.36
CA ILE A 131 -28.80 -5.29 -1.75
C ILE A 131 -27.81 -4.24 -1.23
N LEU A 132 -26.71 -4.69 -0.63
CA LEU A 132 -25.70 -3.81 -0.04
C LEU A 132 -25.12 -2.83 -1.09
N LEU A 133 -25.23 -1.53 -0.80
CA LEU A 133 -24.66 -0.42 -1.59
C LEU A 133 -25.06 -0.40 -3.07
N SER A 134 -26.17 -1.04 -3.43
CA SER A 134 -26.59 -1.27 -4.82
C SER A 134 -28.10 -1.11 -4.95
N ASN A 135 -28.58 -0.84 -6.16
CA ASN A 135 -30.00 -0.70 -6.45
C ASN A 135 -30.42 -1.57 -7.64
N ILE A 136 -31.63 -2.14 -7.59
CA ILE A 136 -32.17 -2.95 -8.69
C ILE A 136 -33.04 -2.06 -9.59
N GLU A 137 -32.72 -2.01 -10.88
CA GLU A 137 -33.53 -1.38 -11.91
C GLU A 137 -34.01 -2.37 -12.97
N GLU A 138 -35.09 -2.00 -13.65
CA GLU A 138 -35.58 -2.72 -14.82
C GLU A 138 -35.05 -2.01 -16.05
N ASN A 139 -34.42 -2.73 -16.99
CA ASN A 139 -34.02 -2.15 -18.25
C ASN A 139 -35.16 -2.23 -19.30
N GLU A 140 -34.94 -1.60 -20.46
CA GLU A 140 -35.96 -1.53 -21.52
C GLU A 140 -36.38 -2.92 -22.02
N ASP A 141 -35.42 -3.85 -22.06
CA ASP A 141 -35.57 -5.24 -22.51
C ASP A 141 -36.27 -6.17 -21.50
N GLY A 142 -36.66 -5.67 -20.32
CA GLY A 142 -37.30 -6.49 -19.28
C GLY A 142 -36.34 -7.35 -18.48
N LEU A 143 -35.04 -7.07 -18.56
CA LEU A 143 -34.00 -7.68 -17.75
C LEU A 143 -33.69 -6.83 -16.51
N MET A 144 -33.14 -7.49 -15.50
CA MET A 144 -32.69 -6.88 -14.27
C MET A 144 -31.31 -6.25 -14.48
N ASP A 145 -31.14 -5.02 -13.98
CA ASP A 145 -29.84 -4.34 -13.88
C ASP A 145 -29.58 -3.97 -12.42
N ILE A 146 -28.46 -4.43 -11.87
CA ILE A 146 -28.03 -4.04 -10.52
C ILE A 146 -27.08 -2.84 -10.62
N GLN A 147 -27.56 -1.64 -10.35
CA GLN A 147 -26.78 -0.42 -10.37
C GLN A 147 -25.91 -0.28 -9.11
N ILE A 148 -24.64 0.05 -9.33
CA ILE A 148 -23.65 0.32 -8.27
C ILE A 148 -23.32 1.82 -8.15
N ASP A 149 -23.87 2.61 -9.06
CA ASP A 149 -23.88 4.07 -9.05
C ASP A 149 -25.31 4.52 -9.37
N PHE A 150 -26.00 5.07 -8.38
CA PHE A 150 -27.42 5.42 -8.44
C PHE A 150 -27.72 6.59 -7.49
N ASP A 151 -28.86 7.25 -7.71
CA ASP A 151 -29.32 8.30 -6.80
C ASP A 151 -29.62 7.72 -5.41
N LYS A 152 -28.89 8.19 -4.40
CA LYS A 152 -29.01 7.78 -2.99
C LYS A 152 -30.42 8.00 -2.42
N SER A 153 -31.25 8.85 -3.02
CA SER A 153 -32.67 8.98 -2.67
C SER A 153 -33.46 7.67 -2.86
N LYS A 154 -32.96 6.76 -3.70
CA LYS A 154 -33.56 5.44 -4.00
C LYS A 154 -33.27 4.37 -2.94
N TYR A 155 -32.45 4.67 -1.92
CA TYR A 155 -32.20 3.72 -0.84
C TYR A 155 -33.48 3.39 -0.07
N ASP A 156 -33.67 2.11 0.23
CA ASP A 156 -34.75 1.67 1.11
C ASP A 156 -34.60 2.29 2.51
N SER A 157 -35.72 2.78 3.04
CA SER A 157 -35.93 3.18 4.43
C SER A 157 -35.50 2.13 5.47
N GLY A 158 -35.41 0.85 5.10
CA GLY A 158 -34.93 -0.24 5.95
C GLY A 158 -33.40 -0.34 6.13
N ILE A 159 -32.61 0.34 5.29
CA ILE A 159 -31.13 0.27 5.33
C ILE A 159 -30.58 1.21 6.42
N PRO A 160 -29.57 0.84 7.23
CA PRO A 160 -28.94 1.77 8.17
C PRO A 160 -28.50 3.08 7.50
N PHE A 161 -28.82 4.23 8.10
CA PHE A 161 -28.52 5.56 7.54
C PHE A 161 -27.07 5.72 7.10
N ARG A 162 -26.11 5.15 7.85
CA ARG A 162 -24.67 5.18 7.50
C ARG A 162 -24.36 4.51 6.16
N LEU A 163 -25.09 3.45 5.80
CA LEU A 163 -24.93 2.76 4.51
C LEU A 163 -25.60 3.49 3.35
N ARG A 164 -26.48 4.46 3.63
CA ARG A 164 -27.12 5.30 2.59
C ARG A 164 -26.27 6.49 2.16
N GLN A 165 -25.12 6.70 2.80
CA GLN A 165 -24.26 7.86 2.54
C GLN A 165 -23.44 7.73 1.26
N SER A 166 -23.29 6.49 0.76
CA SER A 166 -22.41 6.17 -0.35
C SER A 166 -23.04 5.14 -1.26
N THR A 167 -22.85 5.24 -2.57
CA THR A 167 -23.04 4.10 -3.50
C THR A 167 -21.82 3.16 -3.42
N LEU A 168 -21.91 1.96 -4.00
CA LEU A 168 -20.75 1.06 -4.05
C LEU A 168 -19.59 1.68 -4.82
N LEU A 169 -19.86 2.37 -5.94
CA LEU A 169 -18.83 3.09 -6.68
C LEU A 169 -18.17 4.18 -5.83
N GLU A 170 -18.95 5.02 -5.15
CA GLU A 170 -18.41 6.07 -4.27
C GLU A 170 -17.57 5.48 -3.13
N ALA A 171 -18.01 4.37 -2.53
CA ALA A 171 -17.25 3.68 -1.49
C ALA A 171 -15.89 3.18 -2.01
N MET A 172 -15.87 2.57 -3.20
CA MET A 172 -14.65 2.12 -3.85
C MET A 172 -13.71 3.27 -4.20
N GLU A 173 -14.22 4.37 -4.75
CA GLU A 173 -13.42 5.55 -5.07
C GLU A 173 -12.82 6.20 -3.82
N ASN A 174 -13.57 6.26 -2.73
CA ASN A 174 -13.08 6.79 -1.46
C ASN A 174 -11.94 5.94 -0.92
N VAL A 175 -12.06 4.62 -0.93
CA VAL A 175 -10.96 3.74 -0.51
C VAL A 175 -9.78 3.82 -1.48
N LYS A 176 -10.01 3.92 -2.80
CA LYS A 176 -8.94 4.14 -3.78
C LYS A 176 -8.13 5.40 -3.47
N LYS A 177 -8.80 6.51 -3.12
CA LYS A 177 -8.13 7.75 -2.68
C LYS A 177 -7.29 7.53 -1.43
N LEU A 178 -7.80 6.78 -0.44
CA LEU A 178 -7.04 6.44 0.78
C LEU A 178 -5.80 5.58 0.47
N VAL A 179 -5.91 4.59 -0.41
CA VAL A 179 -4.75 3.80 -0.86
C VAL A 179 -3.71 4.71 -1.49
N ILE A 180 -4.11 5.58 -2.42
CA ILE A 180 -3.20 6.49 -3.12
C ILE A 180 -2.52 7.43 -2.12
N ASP A 181 -3.28 8.07 -1.24
CA ASP A 181 -2.77 8.98 -0.20
C ASP A 181 -1.69 8.29 0.66
N ARG A 182 -1.99 7.10 1.17
CA ARG A 182 -1.06 6.35 2.02
C ARG A 182 0.15 5.85 1.27
N ALA A 183 0.00 5.41 0.03
CA ALA A 183 1.11 4.99 -0.81
C ALA A 183 2.03 6.15 -1.18
N VAL A 184 1.48 7.31 -1.56
CA VAL A 184 2.23 8.53 -1.83
C VAL A 184 3.00 8.97 -0.58
N LYS A 185 2.36 8.94 0.59
CA LYS A 185 3.01 9.24 1.87
C LYS A 185 4.16 8.28 2.16
N PHE A 186 3.96 6.98 1.97
CA PHE A 186 5.00 5.97 2.11
C PHE A 186 6.20 6.26 1.20
N LEU A 187 5.97 6.47 -0.10
CA LEU A 187 7.04 6.71 -1.08
C LEU A 187 7.81 8.00 -0.77
N SER A 188 7.10 9.02 -0.31
CA SER A 188 7.69 10.31 0.08
C SER A 188 8.60 10.15 1.30
N TRP A 189 8.18 9.36 2.30
CA TRP A 189 8.98 9.08 3.50
C TRP A 189 10.17 8.18 3.20
N GLU A 190 10.01 7.14 2.37
CA GLU A 190 11.10 6.28 1.91
C GLU A 190 12.20 7.12 1.24
N LYS A 191 11.81 8.00 0.30
CA LYS A 191 12.77 8.89 -0.36
C LYS A 191 13.49 9.79 0.64
N ALA A 192 12.77 10.35 1.62
CA ALA A 192 13.38 11.19 2.65
C ALA A 192 14.41 10.42 3.50
N ILE A 193 14.16 9.15 3.85
CA ILE A 193 15.11 8.31 4.58
C ILE A 193 16.36 8.05 3.74
N LEU A 194 16.19 7.67 2.47
CA LEU A 194 17.31 7.39 1.56
C LEU A 194 18.19 8.63 1.37
N ASP A 195 17.59 9.80 1.16
CA ASP A 195 18.32 11.05 1.04
C ASP A 195 19.05 11.41 2.34
N TYR A 196 18.40 11.19 3.50
CA TYR A 196 19.03 11.43 4.79
C TYR A 196 20.24 10.52 5.06
N MET A 197 20.16 9.24 4.66
CA MET A 197 21.28 8.30 4.72
C MET A 197 22.46 8.77 3.84
N ASP A 198 22.15 9.22 2.62
CA ASP A 198 23.15 9.71 1.68
C ASP A 198 23.80 11.02 2.19
N GLU A 199 23.00 11.98 2.68
CA GLU A 199 23.46 13.27 3.22
C GLU A 199 24.35 13.11 4.46
N THR A 200 23.98 12.21 5.37
CA THR A 200 24.78 11.93 6.58
C THR A 200 25.98 11.03 6.29
N GLY A 201 26.02 10.41 5.11
CA GLY A 201 27.01 9.42 4.74
C GLY A 201 26.92 8.12 5.56
N PHE A 202 25.79 7.89 6.23
CA PHE A 202 25.46 6.69 6.98
C PHE A 202 24.72 5.70 6.06
N ASN A 203 25.48 5.11 5.14
CA ASN A 203 24.97 4.28 4.05
C ASN A 203 25.07 2.79 4.38
N ILE A 204 24.16 2.34 5.23
CA ILE A 204 24.02 0.93 5.61
C ILE A 204 23.18 0.19 4.57
N LYS A 205 23.71 -0.91 4.04
CA LYS A 205 23.05 -1.67 2.97
C LYS A 205 21.81 -2.38 3.49
N THR A 206 21.88 -2.98 4.68
CA THR A 206 20.74 -3.67 5.30
C THR A 206 19.49 -2.79 5.37
N TYR A 207 19.62 -1.50 5.72
CA TYR A 207 18.48 -0.58 5.72
C TYR A 207 17.92 -0.34 4.32
N LYS A 208 18.78 -0.15 3.30
CA LYS A 208 18.33 0.03 1.91
C LYS A 208 17.62 -1.22 1.39
N ASP A 209 18.15 -2.40 1.68
CA ASP A 209 17.54 -3.68 1.31
C ASP A 209 16.18 -3.86 2.01
N HIS A 210 16.07 -3.48 3.29
CA HIS A 210 14.81 -3.55 4.04
C HIS A 210 13.75 -2.56 3.49
N LEU A 211 14.15 -1.33 3.15
CA LEU A 211 13.26 -0.36 2.51
C LEU A 211 12.74 -0.89 1.17
N GLN A 212 13.62 -1.48 0.35
CA GLN A 212 13.22 -2.09 -0.92
C GLN A 212 12.20 -3.22 -0.74
N GLN A 213 12.34 -4.04 0.31
CA GLN A 213 11.36 -5.09 0.63
C GLN A 213 9.99 -4.49 0.96
N LEU A 214 9.94 -3.44 1.80
CA LEU A 214 8.68 -2.76 2.13
C LEU A 214 8.03 -2.14 0.88
N THR A 215 8.84 -1.58 -0.01
CA THR A 215 8.38 -1.00 -1.28
C THR A 215 7.85 -2.05 -2.25
N ALA A 216 8.52 -3.20 -2.34
CA ALA A 216 8.02 -4.33 -3.13
C ALA A 216 6.66 -4.83 -2.60
N ASP A 217 6.50 -4.83 -1.28
CA ASP A 217 5.29 -5.27 -0.60
C ASP A 217 4.07 -4.38 -0.88
N ILE A 218 4.24 -3.05 -0.96
CA ILE A 218 3.14 -2.14 -1.34
C ILE A 218 2.85 -2.15 -2.84
N LYS A 219 3.83 -2.50 -3.67
CA LYS A 219 3.66 -2.61 -5.14
C LYS A 219 3.01 -3.93 -5.55
N ARG A 220 2.99 -4.92 -4.67
CA ARG A 220 2.43 -6.24 -4.97
C ARG A 220 0.91 -6.14 -5.14
N PRO A 221 0.34 -6.61 -6.26
CA PRO A 221 -1.10 -6.61 -6.46
C PRO A 221 -1.80 -7.51 -5.43
N VAL A 222 -2.93 -7.05 -4.89
CA VAL A 222 -3.68 -7.75 -3.83
C VAL A 222 -4.63 -8.81 -4.39
N ILE A 223 -4.99 -8.69 -5.66
CA ILE A 223 -5.73 -9.69 -6.42
C ILE A 223 -4.93 -9.94 -7.70
N GLY A 224 -4.72 -11.21 -8.08
CA GLY A 224 -4.08 -11.61 -9.33
C GLY A 224 -4.92 -11.33 -10.59
N TRP A 225 -5.82 -10.33 -10.53
CA TRP A 225 -6.51 -9.85 -11.71
C TRP A 225 -5.54 -8.91 -12.42
N GLU A 226 -4.89 -9.44 -13.46
CA GLU A 226 -4.02 -8.62 -14.29
C GLU A 226 -4.80 -7.41 -14.79
N ARG A 227 -4.21 -6.23 -14.58
CA ARG A 227 -4.73 -4.99 -15.13
C ARG A 227 -4.72 -5.16 -16.65
N LYS A 228 -5.89 -5.24 -17.28
CA LYS A 228 -5.96 -5.08 -18.73
C LYS A 228 -5.77 -3.60 -19.01
N ASP A 229 -4.79 -3.30 -19.84
CA ASP A 229 -4.38 -1.95 -20.21
C ASP A 229 -5.51 -1.28 -21.02
N THR A 230 -6.53 -0.77 -20.32
CA THR A 230 -7.61 0.02 -20.92
C THR A 230 -7.23 1.48 -20.74
N ARG A 231 -6.43 2.00 -21.68
CA ARG A 231 -6.07 3.43 -21.75
C ARG A 231 -7.33 4.30 -21.70
N ASP A 232 -7.31 5.33 -20.86
CA ASP A 232 -8.24 6.47 -20.82
C ASP A 232 -9.68 6.19 -21.27
N VAL A 233 -10.37 5.30 -20.56
CA VAL A 233 -11.84 5.26 -20.64
C VAL A 233 -12.35 6.11 -19.50
N THR A 234 -12.78 7.33 -19.80
CA THR A 234 -13.68 8.11 -18.95
C THR A 234 -14.78 7.16 -18.46
N LEU A 235 -14.82 6.90 -17.15
CA LEU A 235 -15.81 6.03 -16.53
C LEU A 235 -17.21 6.58 -16.88
N ASN A 236 -17.88 5.97 -17.86
CA ASN A 236 -19.28 6.27 -18.12
C ASN A 236 -20.06 5.72 -16.93
N PRO A 237 -20.85 6.52 -16.18
CA PRO A 237 -21.53 6.10 -14.94
C PRO A 237 -22.43 4.86 -15.04
N LYS A 238 -22.86 4.49 -16.26
CA LYS A 238 -23.42 3.15 -16.57
C LYS A 238 -22.33 2.06 -16.65
N ALA A 239 -21.26 2.22 -15.87
CA ALA A 239 -19.95 1.64 -16.11
C ALA A 239 -20.03 0.14 -16.14
N ASP A 240 -19.58 -0.44 -17.25
CA ASP A 240 -19.34 -1.88 -17.37
C ASP A 240 -18.55 -2.32 -16.13
N LYS A 241 -19.21 -3.08 -15.25
CA LYS A 241 -18.67 -3.54 -13.98
C LYS A 241 -17.31 -4.26 -14.18
N ARG A 242 -17.07 -4.78 -15.39
CA ARG A 242 -15.77 -5.29 -15.87
C ARG A 242 -14.65 -4.25 -15.89
N ILE A 243 -14.90 -3.04 -16.37
CA ILE A 243 -13.92 -1.93 -16.42
C ILE A 243 -13.55 -1.49 -15.00
N ILE A 244 -14.54 -1.40 -14.11
CA ILE A 244 -14.32 -1.07 -12.69
C ILE A 244 -13.40 -2.10 -12.03
N LYS A 245 -13.62 -3.39 -12.30
CA LYS A 245 -12.78 -4.47 -11.75
C LYS A 245 -11.30 -4.35 -12.13
N HIS A 246 -11.00 -3.84 -13.32
CA HIS A 246 -9.62 -3.71 -13.80
C HIS A 246 -8.96 -2.36 -13.46
N ASN A 247 -9.73 -1.29 -13.22
CA ASN A 247 -9.19 0.07 -13.05
C ASN A 247 -9.24 0.62 -11.61
N MET A 248 -9.81 -0.13 -10.67
CA MET A 248 -9.99 0.37 -9.30
C MET A 248 -8.72 0.27 -8.43
N PHE A 249 -7.78 -0.62 -8.76
CA PHE A 249 -6.49 -0.66 -8.08
C PHE A 249 -5.55 0.42 -8.65
N PRO A 250 -4.98 1.32 -7.83
CA PRO A 250 -3.98 2.28 -8.28
C PRO A 250 -2.67 1.59 -8.64
N ASN A 251 -1.99 2.08 -9.67
CA ASN A 251 -0.62 1.65 -9.99
C ASN A 251 0.38 2.44 -9.14
N ILE A 252 0.89 1.80 -8.09
CA ILE A 252 1.84 2.42 -7.16
C ILE A 252 3.13 2.83 -7.85
N SER A 253 3.52 2.16 -8.94
CA SER A 253 4.74 2.49 -9.68
C SER A 253 4.65 3.80 -10.47
N GLU A 254 3.44 4.30 -10.70
CA GLU A 254 3.17 5.57 -11.39
C GLU A 254 2.96 6.74 -10.41
N LEU A 255 2.95 6.48 -9.09
CA LEU A 255 2.70 7.52 -8.10
C LEU A 255 3.94 8.39 -7.91
N GLU A 256 3.72 9.70 -7.93
CA GLU A 256 4.74 10.69 -7.66
C GLU A 256 4.90 10.96 -6.16
N ILE A 257 6.10 11.42 -5.78
CA ILE A 257 6.41 11.84 -4.42
C ILE A 257 5.67 13.16 -4.15
N ASN A 258 5.02 13.24 -3.00
CA ASN A 258 4.46 14.48 -2.51
C ASN A 258 5.49 15.25 -1.69
N THR A 259 5.83 16.46 -2.15
CA THR A 259 6.83 17.33 -1.53
C THR A 259 6.49 17.70 -0.10
N GLU A 260 5.21 17.91 0.24
CA GLU A 260 4.80 18.26 1.60
C GLU A 260 5.06 17.11 2.58
N TYR A 261 4.71 15.87 2.21
CA TYR A 261 5.01 14.69 3.03
C TYR A 261 6.50 14.44 3.17
N TYR A 262 7.25 14.62 2.09
CA TYR A 262 8.70 14.50 2.09
C TYR A 262 9.34 15.53 3.03
N ASP A 263 9.03 16.82 2.84
CA ASP A 263 9.63 17.92 3.59
C ASP A 263 9.25 17.86 5.06
N TRP A 264 8.00 17.56 5.37
CA TRP A 264 7.56 17.37 6.75
C TRP A 264 8.36 16.26 7.43
N PHE A 265 8.49 15.09 6.80
CA PHE A 265 9.21 13.96 7.39
C PHE A 265 10.70 14.25 7.54
N LYS A 266 11.32 14.81 6.50
CA LYS A 266 12.74 15.15 6.52
C LYS A 266 13.08 16.19 7.59
N THR A 267 12.27 17.24 7.71
CA THR A 267 12.56 18.36 8.62
C THR A 267 12.08 18.14 10.05
N LYS A 268 10.89 17.54 10.25
CA LYS A 268 10.28 17.39 11.57
C LYS A 268 10.61 16.06 12.25
N PHE A 269 10.95 15.03 11.48
CA PHE A 269 11.26 13.71 12.01
C PHE A 269 12.75 13.39 11.91
N LEU A 270 13.33 13.36 10.71
CA LEU A 270 14.71 12.91 10.50
C LEU A 270 15.77 13.90 11.03
N ARG A 271 15.49 15.19 10.95
CA ARG A 271 16.40 16.27 11.40
C ARG A 271 15.99 16.88 12.73
N LYS A 272 15.25 16.15 13.57
CA LYS A 272 14.85 16.63 14.89
C LYS A 272 16.13 16.99 15.69
N GLN A 273 16.34 18.28 15.89
CA GLN A 273 17.41 18.84 16.72
C GLN A 273 16.98 18.87 18.17
#